data_AF-A0A1Z5SUG7-F1
#
_entry.id   AF-A0A1Z5SUG7-F1
#
_cell.length_a   1.000
_cell.length_b   1.000
_cell.length_c   1.000
_cell.angle_alpha   90.00
_cell.angle_beta   90.00
_cell.angle_gamma   90.00
#
_symmetry.space_group_name_H-M   'P 1'
#
loop_
_entity.id
_entity.type
_entity.pdbx_description
1 polymer ?
#
loop_
_entity_poly.entity_id
_entity_poly.type
_entity_poly.pdbx_seq_one_letter_code
_entity_poly.pdbx_strand_id
1 'polypeptide(L)'
;MARYLPGSDRPESVPIQKFEDLCKKYLEKKEVLGDQRNLISGLRAKKTMLQDRVKVLERKGQKDESQIADLRREVEHLAFKGESDEVEIAGLHQHVEALGRQCHETERARQAEEAEKKALERHVLMLKRDLSASTKVGNQITDDEIRQKVDKIFYSIHGFAASILRKGRLENVHRDDLKAWLEPTRKVMSQADSNAVQQADQNLLDCALDTIKRGLGASAAVDWKAAEPALRKALVTGHGLFRSLHHSKASFRMEMHPVRTGDDWTVFNDNLMTAINSLEEEDVLVGRPLAVCAFPAIHKYGNELGENQDERTVVCRARVIPQD
;
A
#
# COMPACT_ATOMS: atom_id res chain seq x y z
N MET A 1 -125.94 79.51 11.68
CA MET A 1 -126.98 79.37 12.73
C MET A 1 -126.37 79.79 14.05
N ALA A 2 -126.83 80.92 14.59
CA ALA A 2 -126.41 81.48 15.85
C ALA A 2 -126.89 80.64 17.04
N ARG A 3 -126.06 80.51 18.09
CA ARG A 3 -126.53 80.47 19.48
C ARG A 3 -125.57 81.27 20.36
N TYR A 4 -126.18 82.18 21.09
CA TYR A 4 -125.60 83.15 21.99
C TYR A 4 -125.94 82.72 23.43
N LEU A 5 -125.10 83.16 24.38
CA LEU A 5 -125.33 83.28 25.84
C LEU A 5 -125.19 82.01 26.72
N PRO A 6 -124.99 82.17 28.06
CA PRO A 6 -124.24 83.19 28.82
C PRO A 6 -123.46 82.59 30.02
N GLY A 7 -122.58 83.38 30.66
CA GLY A 7 -121.97 82.99 31.94
C GLY A 7 -120.86 83.93 32.38
N SER A 8 -121.23 85.13 32.81
CA SER A 8 -120.33 86.14 33.38
C SER A 8 -120.16 85.91 34.88
N ASP A 9 -119.08 85.25 35.29
CA ASP A 9 -118.60 85.30 36.67
C ASP A 9 -117.36 86.21 36.73
N ARG A 10 -117.47 87.26 37.55
CA ARG A 10 -116.38 88.21 37.85
C ARG A 10 -115.23 87.46 38.54
N PRO A 11 -113.96 87.59 38.10
CA PRO A 11 -112.84 87.14 38.90
C PRO A 11 -112.61 88.13 40.05
N GLU A 12 -112.68 87.62 41.28
CA GLU A 12 -112.28 88.32 42.50
C GLU A 12 -110.86 88.88 42.38
N SER A 13 -110.68 90.13 42.80
CA SER A 13 -109.39 90.82 42.82
C SER A 13 -108.39 90.08 43.71
N VAL A 14 -107.32 89.56 43.12
CA VAL A 14 -106.18 88.99 43.86
C VAL A 14 -105.53 90.12 44.70
N PRO A 15 -105.38 89.97 46.03
CA PRO A 15 -104.71 90.97 46.87
C PRO A 15 -103.28 91.25 46.38
N ILE A 16 -102.88 92.53 46.28
CA ILE A 16 -101.56 92.99 45.79
C ILE A 16 -100.38 92.24 46.43
N GLN A 17 -100.46 91.90 47.72
CA GLN A 17 -99.43 91.13 48.43
C GLN A 17 -99.21 89.72 47.85
N LYS A 18 -100.28 89.03 47.40
CA LYS A 18 -100.17 87.71 46.76
C LYS A 18 -99.52 87.83 45.38
N PHE A 19 -99.74 88.93 44.67
CA PHE A 19 -99.11 89.18 43.37
C PHE A 19 -97.61 89.44 43.51
N GLU A 20 -97.18 90.23 44.49
CA GLU A 20 -95.76 90.49 44.79
C GLU A 20 -95.01 89.21 45.19
N ASP A 21 -95.59 88.36 46.04
CA ASP A 21 -95.01 87.05 46.40
C ASP A 21 -94.89 86.11 45.20
N LEU A 22 -95.88 86.14 44.30
CA LEU A 22 -95.86 85.39 43.04
C LEU A 22 -94.76 85.92 42.11
N CYS A 23 -94.58 87.24 42.01
CA CYS A 23 -93.51 87.85 41.24
C CYS A 23 -92.12 87.48 41.80
N LYS A 24 -91.94 87.51 43.12
CA LYS A 24 -90.69 87.09 43.77
C LYS A 24 -90.39 85.61 43.51
N LYS A 25 -91.37 84.72 43.73
CA LYS A 25 -91.24 83.27 43.42
C LYS A 25 -90.98 83.03 41.93
N TYR A 26 -91.57 83.82 41.05
CA TYR A 26 -91.33 83.73 39.60
C TYR A 26 -89.90 84.13 39.25
N LEU A 27 -89.37 85.20 39.83
CA LEU A 27 -88.00 85.66 39.61
C LEU A 27 -86.97 84.66 40.15
N GLU A 28 -87.14 84.15 41.37
CA GLU A 28 -86.30 83.09 41.95
C GLU A 28 -86.33 81.83 41.09
N LYS A 29 -87.51 81.41 40.62
CA LYS A 29 -87.65 80.25 39.74
C LYS A 29 -87.02 80.50 38.36
N LYS A 30 -87.08 81.73 37.84
CA LYS A 30 -86.44 82.12 36.58
C LYS A 30 -84.92 82.09 36.69
N GLU A 31 -84.36 82.51 37.83
CA GLU A 31 -82.93 82.44 38.12
C GLU A 31 -82.46 80.97 38.23
N VAL A 32 -83.15 80.15 39.02
CA VAL A 32 -82.88 78.69 39.12
C VAL A 32 -82.98 78.01 37.75
N LEU A 33 -83.97 78.36 36.94
CA LEU A 33 -84.08 77.84 35.56
C LEU A 33 -82.95 78.32 34.65
N GLY A 34 -82.44 79.54 34.87
CA GLY A 34 -81.26 80.09 34.21
C GLY A 34 -80.00 79.29 34.54
N ASP A 35 -79.75 79.04 35.82
CA ASP A 35 -78.63 78.24 36.30
C ASP A 35 -78.70 76.79 35.83
N GLN A 36 -79.90 76.19 35.86
CA GLN A 36 -80.14 74.86 35.30
C GLN A 36 -79.88 74.82 33.80
N ARG A 37 -80.28 75.84 33.04
CA ARG A 37 -80.00 75.93 31.60
C ARG A 37 -78.50 76.07 31.33
N ASN A 38 -77.79 76.86 32.13
CA ASN A 38 -76.34 77.00 32.02
C ASN A 38 -75.61 75.69 32.33
N LEU A 39 -76.01 75.00 33.40
CA LEU A 39 -75.49 73.68 33.77
C LEU A 39 -75.76 72.64 32.68
N ILE A 40 -76.97 72.59 32.13
CA ILE A 40 -77.32 71.70 31.01
C ILE A 40 -76.45 72.01 29.79
N SER A 41 -76.19 73.28 29.48
CA SER A 41 -75.29 73.65 28.37
C SER A 41 -73.86 73.16 28.61
N GLY A 42 -73.34 73.32 29.83
CA GLY A 42 -72.00 72.86 30.22
C GLY A 42 -71.87 71.33 30.17
N LEU A 43 -72.89 70.61 30.66
CA LEU A 43 -72.94 69.15 30.56
C LEU A 43 -73.03 68.68 29.11
N ARG A 44 -73.79 69.37 28.24
CA ARG A 44 -73.82 69.06 26.80
C ARG A 44 -72.46 69.27 26.14
N ALA A 45 -71.78 70.38 26.42
CA ALA A 45 -70.43 70.64 25.91
C ALA A 45 -69.44 69.56 26.36
N LYS A 46 -69.45 69.19 27.65
CA LYS A 46 -68.62 68.11 28.20
C LYS A 46 -68.94 66.75 27.56
N LYS A 47 -70.22 66.46 27.32
CA LYS A 47 -70.65 65.24 26.59
C LYS A 47 -70.05 65.21 25.18
N THR A 48 -70.12 66.31 24.43
CA THR A 48 -69.53 66.39 23.08
C THR A 48 -68.01 66.19 23.12
N MET A 49 -67.30 66.87 24.03
CA MET A 49 -65.84 66.68 24.20
C MET A 49 -65.47 65.23 24.53
N LEU A 50 -66.22 64.58 25.41
CA LEU A 50 -66.00 63.18 25.75
C LEU A 50 -66.29 62.26 24.57
N GLN A 51 -67.34 62.54 23.78
CA GLN A 51 -67.65 61.77 22.57
C GLN A 51 -66.52 61.87 21.53
N ASP A 52 -65.95 63.07 21.32
CA ASP A 52 -64.83 63.23 20.41
C ASP A 52 -63.57 62.52 20.93
N ARG A 53 -63.33 62.56 22.24
CA ARG A 53 -62.21 61.85 22.86
C ARG A 53 -62.35 60.33 22.74
N VAL A 54 -63.56 59.80 22.87
CA VAL A 54 -63.87 58.38 22.63
C VAL A 54 -63.55 58.00 21.18
N LYS A 55 -63.99 58.78 20.19
CA LYS A 55 -63.69 58.51 18.77
C LYS A 55 -62.18 58.48 18.46
N VAL A 56 -61.40 59.39 19.06
CA VAL A 56 -59.94 59.41 18.89
C VAL A 56 -59.32 58.14 19.48
N LEU A 57 -59.77 57.72 20.68
CA LEU A 57 -59.30 56.50 21.32
C LEU A 57 -59.71 55.24 20.54
N GLU A 58 -60.90 55.19 19.96
CA GLU A 58 -61.34 54.08 19.10
C GLU A 58 -60.46 53.95 17.86
N ARG A 59 -60.16 55.06 17.17
CA ARG A 59 -59.24 55.04 16.02
C ARG A 59 -57.84 54.61 16.41
N LYS A 60 -57.35 55.07 17.58
CA LYS A 60 -56.05 54.64 18.10
C LYS A 60 -56.07 53.14 18.44
N GLY A 61 -57.12 52.67 19.09
CA GLY A 61 -57.32 51.24 19.40
C GLY A 61 -57.31 50.37 18.15
N GLN A 62 -58.02 50.77 17.09
CA GLN A 62 -58.01 50.06 15.80
C GLN A 62 -56.61 50.03 15.17
N LYS A 63 -55.87 51.14 15.25
CA LYS A 63 -54.49 51.20 14.75
C LYS A 63 -53.58 50.28 15.54
N ASP A 64 -53.62 50.34 16.87
CA ASP A 64 -52.81 49.51 17.74
C ASP A 64 -53.15 48.01 17.54
N GLU A 65 -54.43 47.68 17.35
CA GLU A 65 -54.88 46.30 17.06
C GLU A 65 -54.37 45.79 15.71
N SER A 66 -54.36 46.63 14.67
CA SER A 66 -53.76 46.27 13.38
C SER A 66 -52.25 46.02 13.50
N GLN A 67 -51.53 46.85 14.26
CA GLN A 67 -50.09 46.67 14.50
C GLN A 67 -49.81 45.40 15.31
N ILE A 68 -50.63 45.09 16.32
CA ILE A 68 -50.52 43.85 17.08
C ILE A 68 -50.73 42.65 16.17
N ALA A 69 -51.68 42.69 15.24
CA ALA A 69 -51.92 41.61 14.28
C ALA A 69 -50.75 41.41 13.31
N ASP A 70 -50.12 42.49 12.82
CA ASP A 70 -48.92 42.42 11.98
C ASP A 70 -47.73 41.83 12.74
N LEU A 71 -47.48 42.31 13.96
CA LEU A 71 -46.39 41.81 14.82
C LEU A 71 -46.57 40.32 15.16
N ARG A 72 -47.81 39.88 15.40
CA ARG A 72 -48.10 38.44 15.64
C ARG A 72 -47.73 37.58 14.45
N ARG A 73 -48.09 38.01 13.23
CA ARG A 73 -47.71 37.31 11.99
C ARG A 73 -46.18 37.24 11.81
N GLU A 74 -45.48 38.33 12.13
CA GLU A 74 -44.01 38.36 12.05
C GLU A 74 -43.37 37.41 13.08
N VAL A 75 -43.87 37.39 14.32
CA VAL A 75 -43.41 36.46 15.37
C VAL A 75 -43.65 35.00 14.96
N GLU A 76 -44.80 34.67 14.40
CA GLU A 76 -45.10 33.32 13.90
C GLU A 76 -44.15 32.89 12.78
N HIS A 77 -43.89 33.79 11.82
CA HIS A 77 -42.93 33.52 10.74
C HIS A 77 -41.51 33.31 11.27
N LEU A 78 -41.07 34.14 12.21
CA LEU A 78 -39.75 34.00 12.84
C LEU A 78 -39.63 32.73 13.67
N ALA A 79 -40.70 32.31 14.37
CA ALA A 79 -40.73 31.07 15.11
C ALA A 79 -40.59 29.85 14.18
N PHE A 80 -41.34 29.83 13.07
CA PHE A 80 -41.21 28.76 12.07
C PHE A 80 -39.80 28.70 11.46
N LYS A 81 -39.21 29.87 11.18
CA LYS A 81 -37.83 29.93 10.68
C LYS A 81 -36.85 29.40 11.73
N GLY A 82 -37.03 29.75 13.00
CA GLY A 82 -36.21 29.25 14.11
C GLY A 82 -36.26 27.73 14.24
N GLU A 83 -37.45 27.13 14.14
CA GLU A 83 -37.61 25.66 14.14
C GLU A 83 -36.89 25.00 12.94
N SER A 84 -36.98 25.60 11.75
CA SER A 84 -36.27 25.10 10.56
C SER A 84 -34.76 25.17 10.75
N ASP A 85 -34.25 26.29 11.25
CA ASP A 85 -32.81 26.49 11.49
C ASP A 85 -32.29 25.53 12.58
N GLU A 86 -33.08 25.24 13.63
CA GLU A 86 -32.72 24.25 14.66
C GLU A 86 -32.56 22.83 14.08
N VAL A 87 -33.46 22.42 13.19
CA VAL A 87 -33.36 21.12 12.49
C VAL A 87 -32.11 21.06 11.62
N GLU A 88 -31.80 22.14 10.90
CA GLU A 88 -30.59 22.23 10.06
C GLU A 88 -29.32 22.15 10.92
N ILE A 89 -29.27 22.88 12.03
CA ILE A 89 -28.14 22.85 12.99
C ILE A 89 -27.96 21.44 13.56
N ALA A 90 -29.04 20.75 13.94
CA ALA A 90 -28.97 19.38 14.43
C ALA A 90 -28.39 18.42 13.37
N GLY A 91 -28.80 18.58 12.10
CA GLY A 91 -28.26 17.81 10.98
C GLY A 91 -26.76 18.06 10.76
N LEU A 92 -26.33 19.32 10.81
CA LEU A 92 -24.92 19.70 10.69
C LEU A 92 -24.07 19.13 11.83
N HIS A 93 -24.56 19.18 13.08
CA HIS A 93 -23.87 18.56 14.22
C HIS A 93 -23.68 17.05 14.02
N GLN A 94 -24.72 16.34 13.59
CA GLN A 94 -24.62 14.91 13.31
C GLN A 94 -23.59 14.60 12.21
N HIS A 95 -23.53 15.45 11.18
CA HIS A 95 -22.55 15.32 10.10
C HIS A 95 -21.12 15.57 10.58
N VAL A 96 -20.90 16.61 11.39
CA VAL A 96 -19.59 16.91 12.01
C VAL A 96 -19.12 15.76 12.89
N GLU A 97 -20.00 15.17 13.69
CA GLU A 97 -19.66 13.98 14.49
C GLU A 97 -19.29 12.78 13.63
N ALA A 98 -20.03 12.54 12.55
CA ALA A 98 -19.73 11.44 11.62
C ALA A 98 -18.37 11.63 10.94
N LEU A 99 -18.07 12.84 10.45
CA LEU A 99 -16.77 13.20 9.90
C LEU A 99 -15.65 13.08 10.95
N GLY A 100 -15.93 13.48 12.19
CA GLY A 100 -15.00 13.32 13.32
C GLY A 100 -14.63 11.86 13.54
N ARG A 101 -15.61 10.94 13.56
CA ARG A 101 -15.38 9.50 13.68
C ARG A 101 -14.55 8.96 12.51
N GLN A 102 -14.92 9.33 11.28
CA GLN A 102 -14.19 8.90 10.08
C GLN A 102 -12.73 9.38 10.10
N CYS A 103 -12.49 10.63 10.50
CA CYS A 103 -11.14 11.18 10.62
C CYS A 103 -10.29 10.38 11.62
N HIS A 104 -10.86 10.06 12.80
CA HIS A 104 -10.17 9.23 13.80
C HIS A 104 -9.89 7.80 13.32
N GLU A 105 -10.78 7.21 12.53
CA GLU A 105 -10.56 5.90 11.91
C GLU A 105 -9.44 5.95 10.87
N THR A 106 -9.46 6.94 9.98
CA THR A 106 -8.41 7.12 8.97
C THR A 106 -7.04 7.40 9.58
N GLU A 107 -6.98 8.19 10.66
CA GLU A 107 -5.72 8.47 11.34
C GLU A 107 -5.16 7.22 12.04
N ARG A 108 -6.01 6.38 12.64
CA ARG A 108 -5.59 5.09 13.20
C ARG A 108 -5.05 4.15 12.12
N ALA A 109 -5.72 4.07 10.96
CA ALA A 109 -5.25 3.27 9.83
C ALA A 109 -3.89 3.77 9.33
N ARG A 110 -3.73 5.09 9.16
CA ARG A 110 -2.46 5.72 8.77
C ARG A 110 -1.32 5.39 9.73
N GLN A 111 -1.58 5.44 11.04
CA GLN A 111 -0.58 5.09 12.06
C GLN A 111 -0.17 3.62 12.01
N ALA A 112 -1.12 2.72 11.74
CA ALA A 112 -0.83 1.29 11.57
C ALA A 112 0.05 1.04 10.33
N GLU A 113 -0.29 1.64 9.18
CA GLU A 113 0.51 1.56 7.96
C GLU A 113 1.91 2.14 8.15
N GLU A 114 2.05 3.27 8.88
CA GLU A 114 3.36 3.85 9.15
C GLU A 114 4.23 2.97 10.08
N ALA A 115 3.61 2.26 11.03
CA ALA A 115 4.29 1.28 11.86
C ALA A 115 4.77 0.07 11.04
N GLU A 116 3.95 -0.41 10.10
CA GLU A 116 4.31 -1.50 9.18
C GLU A 116 5.44 -1.08 8.24
N LYS A 117 5.37 0.12 7.67
CA LYS A 117 6.44 0.69 6.85
C LYS A 117 7.77 0.73 7.60
N LYS A 118 7.77 1.20 8.86
CA LYS A 118 8.98 1.21 9.71
C LYS A 118 9.50 -0.20 9.99
N ALA A 119 8.63 -1.20 10.13
CA ALA A 119 9.04 -2.59 10.29
C ALA A 119 9.70 -3.16 9.01
N LEU A 120 9.11 -2.90 7.85
CA LEU A 120 9.65 -3.26 6.53
C LEU A 120 11.00 -2.60 6.28
N GLU A 121 11.16 -1.31 6.58
CA GLU A 121 12.44 -0.60 6.46
C GLU A 121 13.54 -1.24 7.32
N ARG A 122 13.22 -1.67 8.54
CA ARG A 122 14.17 -2.41 9.39
C ARG A 122 14.55 -3.76 8.78
N HIS A 123 13.59 -4.51 8.21
CA HIS A 123 13.87 -5.77 7.52
C HIS A 123 14.79 -5.56 6.31
N VAL A 124 14.53 -4.55 5.48
CA VAL A 124 15.38 -4.21 4.34
C VAL A 124 16.78 -3.83 4.78
N LEU A 125 16.92 -3.05 5.87
CA LEU A 125 18.23 -2.72 6.43
C LEU A 125 18.99 -3.95 6.94
N MET A 126 18.31 -4.89 7.61
CA MET A 126 18.93 -6.15 8.01
C MET A 126 19.37 -6.97 6.79
N LEU A 127 18.50 -7.14 5.79
CA LEU A 127 18.84 -7.84 4.55
C LEU A 127 20.01 -7.18 3.82
N LYS A 128 20.07 -5.84 3.78
CA LYS A 128 21.20 -5.11 3.19
C LYS A 128 22.48 -5.37 3.98
N ARG A 129 22.42 -5.36 5.31
CA ARG A 129 23.56 -5.67 6.18
C ARG A 129 24.03 -7.11 5.97
N ASP A 130 23.12 -8.06 5.90
CA ASP A 130 23.42 -9.48 5.68
C ASP A 130 23.98 -9.72 4.28
N LEU A 131 23.42 -9.05 3.27
CA LEU A 131 23.96 -9.08 1.91
C LEU A 131 25.35 -8.47 1.88
N SER A 132 25.58 -7.35 2.56
CA SER A 132 26.89 -6.68 2.64
C SER A 132 27.92 -7.52 3.39
N ALA A 133 27.48 -8.26 4.42
CA ALA A 133 28.31 -9.24 5.13
C ALA A 133 28.59 -10.47 4.25
N SER A 134 27.64 -10.88 3.41
CA SER A 134 27.78 -11.98 2.46
C SER A 134 28.61 -11.62 1.23
N THR A 135 28.65 -10.35 0.82
CA THR A 135 29.50 -9.83 -0.27
C THR A 135 30.84 -9.31 0.23
N LYS A 136 31.10 -9.32 1.55
CA LYS A 136 32.45 -9.11 2.07
C LYS A 136 33.32 -10.24 1.54
N VAL A 137 34.34 -9.85 0.79
CA VAL A 137 35.41 -10.57 0.07
C VAL A 137 35.97 -11.84 0.75
N GLY A 138 35.62 -12.15 2.00
CA GLY A 138 36.05 -13.34 2.73
C GLY A 138 35.40 -14.67 2.32
N ASN A 139 34.36 -14.67 1.47
CA ASN A 139 33.75 -15.90 0.91
C ASN A 139 33.96 -16.04 -0.60
N GLN A 140 34.71 -15.12 -1.23
CA GLN A 140 35.12 -15.29 -2.63
C GLN A 140 36.25 -16.31 -2.65
N ILE A 141 35.97 -17.47 -3.24
CA ILE A 141 37.02 -18.43 -3.59
C ILE A 141 37.92 -17.73 -4.61
N THR A 142 39.19 -17.49 -4.26
CA THR A 142 40.14 -16.84 -5.17
C THR A 142 40.43 -17.77 -6.36
N ASP A 143 40.88 -17.22 -7.48
CA ASP A 143 41.27 -18.04 -8.64
C ASP A 143 42.32 -19.10 -8.27
N ASP A 144 43.18 -18.81 -7.29
CA ASP A 144 44.14 -19.76 -6.74
C ASP A 144 43.46 -20.87 -5.91
N GLU A 145 42.45 -20.54 -5.11
CA GLU A 145 41.68 -21.56 -4.38
C GLU A 145 40.82 -22.41 -5.34
N ILE A 146 40.28 -21.83 -6.42
CA ILE A 146 39.63 -22.58 -7.50
C ILE A 146 40.64 -23.52 -8.14
N ARG A 147 41.83 -23.02 -8.52
CA ARG A 147 42.91 -23.82 -9.11
C ARG A 147 43.29 -24.99 -8.20
N GLN A 148 43.50 -24.74 -6.91
CA GLN A 148 43.82 -25.78 -5.93
C GLN A 148 42.71 -26.83 -5.78
N LYS A 149 41.44 -26.42 -5.76
CA LYS A 149 40.31 -27.37 -5.67
C LYS A 149 40.14 -28.16 -6.96
N VAL A 150 40.30 -27.53 -8.12
CA VAL A 150 40.28 -28.18 -9.44
C VAL A 150 41.44 -29.15 -9.57
N ASP A 151 42.65 -28.79 -9.14
CA ASP A 151 43.80 -29.69 -9.13
C ASP A 151 43.56 -30.87 -8.18
N LYS A 152 42.98 -30.63 -7.00
CA LYS A 152 42.61 -31.71 -6.07
C LYS A 152 41.57 -32.67 -6.66
N ILE A 153 40.56 -32.12 -7.35
CA ILE A 153 39.56 -32.92 -8.09
C ILE A 153 40.25 -33.68 -9.22
N PHE A 154 41.11 -33.01 -10.00
CA PHE A 154 41.87 -33.62 -11.08
C PHE A 154 42.73 -34.75 -10.57
N TYR A 155 43.54 -34.58 -9.53
CA TYR A 155 44.37 -35.67 -8.99
C TYR A 155 43.53 -36.80 -8.36
N SER A 156 42.37 -36.48 -7.79
CA SER A 156 41.45 -37.50 -7.27
C SER A 156 40.78 -38.29 -8.40
N ILE A 157 40.34 -37.61 -9.46
CA ILE A 157 39.74 -38.19 -10.66
C ILE A 157 40.80 -38.88 -11.51
N HIS A 158 42.02 -38.37 -11.59
CA HIS A 158 43.16 -38.95 -12.29
C HIS A 158 43.64 -40.20 -11.54
N GLY A 159 43.75 -40.17 -10.20
CA GLY A 159 44.01 -41.38 -9.42
C GLY A 159 42.93 -42.45 -9.60
N PHE A 160 41.66 -42.03 -9.76
CA PHE A 160 40.53 -42.92 -10.05
C PHE A 160 40.48 -43.38 -11.53
N ALA A 161 40.77 -42.52 -12.49
CA ALA A 161 40.71 -42.77 -13.92
C ALA A 161 41.94 -43.52 -14.43
N ALA A 162 43.13 -43.27 -13.88
CA ALA A 162 44.33 -44.08 -14.08
C ALA A 162 44.15 -45.51 -13.56
N SER A 163 43.24 -45.69 -12.59
CA SER A 163 42.81 -47.00 -12.09
C SER A 163 41.77 -47.68 -13.00
N ILE A 164 40.94 -46.94 -13.74
CA ILE A 164 39.75 -47.51 -14.41
C ILE A 164 39.73 -47.42 -15.94
N LEU A 165 40.36 -46.47 -16.63
CA LEU A 165 40.03 -46.23 -18.05
C LEU A 165 41.22 -46.25 -19.02
N ARG A 166 41.41 -47.44 -19.61
CA ARG A 166 41.51 -47.56 -21.08
C ARG A 166 40.08 -47.60 -21.65
N LYS A 167 39.76 -46.57 -22.46
CA LYS A 167 38.64 -46.43 -23.41
C LYS A 167 37.22 -46.13 -22.87
N GLY A 168 36.66 -45.00 -23.33
CA GLY A 168 35.21 -44.71 -23.38
C GLY A 168 34.87 -43.21 -23.21
N ARG A 169 34.16 -42.62 -24.18
CA ARG A 169 33.93 -41.15 -24.34
C ARG A 169 32.44 -40.81 -24.17
N LEU A 170 32.11 -39.69 -23.50
CA LEU A 170 30.74 -39.23 -23.20
C LEU A 170 30.55 -37.75 -23.60
N GLU A 171 29.38 -37.41 -24.15
CA GLU A 171 29.00 -36.08 -24.65
C GLU A 171 27.94 -35.39 -23.75
N ASN A 172 27.86 -34.05 -23.79
CA ASN A 172 27.09 -33.19 -22.87
C ASN A 172 26.00 -32.32 -23.59
N VAL A 173 24.99 -31.89 -22.83
CA VAL A 173 23.80 -31.08 -23.26
C VAL A 173 23.77 -29.70 -22.55
N HIS A 174 23.24 -28.67 -23.25
CA HIS A 174 23.20 -27.23 -22.92
C HIS A 174 22.20 -26.84 -21.79
N ARG A 175 22.52 -25.76 -21.03
CA ARG A 175 21.97 -25.49 -19.68
C ARG A 175 21.80 -24.00 -19.30
N ASP A 176 21.51 -23.11 -20.25
CA ASP A 176 21.68 -21.66 -20.02
C ASP A 176 20.46 -20.95 -19.36
N ASP A 177 19.22 -21.43 -19.57
CA ASP A 177 18.02 -20.76 -19.02
C ASP A 177 17.71 -21.11 -17.55
N LEU A 178 18.31 -22.18 -17.02
CA LEU A 178 18.05 -22.66 -15.66
C LEU A 178 18.79 -21.82 -14.59
N LYS A 179 19.89 -21.16 -14.98
CA LYS A 179 20.86 -20.58 -14.05
C LYS A 179 20.31 -19.39 -13.24
N ALA A 180 19.45 -18.57 -13.85
CA ALA A 180 18.90 -17.37 -13.21
C ALA A 180 17.95 -17.69 -12.04
N TRP A 181 17.30 -18.85 -12.06
CA TRP A 181 16.28 -19.24 -11.07
C TRP A 181 16.82 -20.10 -9.93
N LEU A 182 17.94 -20.82 -10.13
CA LEU A 182 18.42 -21.82 -9.18
C LEU A 182 18.78 -21.25 -7.81
N GLU A 183 19.38 -20.05 -7.76
CA GLU A 183 19.88 -19.50 -6.50
C GLU A 183 18.78 -18.89 -5.61
N PRO A 184 17.88 -18.03 -6.12
CA PRO A 184 16.76 -17.54 -5.32
C PRO A 184 15.88 -18.69 -4.82
N THR A 185 15.56 -19.67 -5.70
CA THR A 185 14.72 -20.81 -5.35
C THR A 185 15.36 -21.68 -4.28
N ARG A 186 16.65 -22.03 -4.41
CA ARG A 186 17.33 -22.83 -3.38
C ARG A 186 17.43 -22.10 -2.06
N LYS A 187 17.73 -20.80 -2.06
CA LYS A 187 17.82 -20.01 -0.83
C LYS A 187 16.49 -20.05 -0.07
N VAL A 188 15.38 -19.81 -0.77
CA VAL A 188 14.02 -19.92 -0.20
C VAL A 188 13.76 -21.33 0.33
N MET A 189 14.09 -22.37 -0.44
CA MET A 189 13.90 -23.76 -0.01
C MET A 189 14.74 -24.13 1.21
N SER A 190 15.99 -23.67 1.30
CA SER A 190 16.87 -23.94 2.44
C SER A 190 16.44 -23.23 3.72
N GLN A 191 15.81 -22.06 3.60
CA GLN A 191 15.22 -21.33 4.72
C GLN A 191 13.94 -22.01 5.22
N ALA A 192 13.17 -22.61 4.32
CA ALA A 192 11.97 -23.35 4.67
C ALA A 192 12.28 -24.72 5.28
N ASP A 193 13.21 -25.48 4.68
CA ASP A 193 13.60 -26.81 5.14
C ASP A 193 15.02 -27.18 4.66
N SER A 194 16.00 -26.91 5.52
CA SER A 194 17.41 -27.25 5.26
C SER A 194 17.64 -28.77 5.16
N ASN A 195 16.86 -29.58 5.87
CA ASN A 195 17.02 -31.03 5.88
C ASN A 195 16.55 -31.64 4.55
N ALA A 196 15.43 -31.16 4.02
CA ALA A 196 14.95 -31.57 2.70
C ALA A 196 15.96 -31.25 1.58
N VAL A 197 16.60 -30.08 1.65
CA VAL A 197 17.65 -29.69 0.69
C VAL A 197 18.88 -30.59 0.79
N GLN A 198 19.33 -30.92 2.01
CA GLN A 198 20.44 -31.87 2.21
C GLN A 198 20.10 -33.27 1.70
N GLN A 199 18.88 -33.75 1.95
CA GLN A 199 18.43 -35.05 1.46
C GLN A 199 18.36 -35.09 -0.07
N ALA A 200 17.90 -34.00 -0.70
CA ALA A 200 17.88 -33.89 -2.16
C ALA A 200 19.30 -33.91 -2.76
N ASP A 201 20.27 -33.22 -2.14
CA ASP A 201 21.66 -33.26 -2.58
C ASP A 201 22.25 -34.68 -2.44
N GLN A 202 21.95 -35.36 -1.34
CA GLN A 202 22.37 -36.75 -1.11
C GLN A 202 21.76 -37.70 -2.15
N ASN A 203 20.47 -37.59 -2.44
CA ASN A 203 19.80 -38.38 -3.48
C ASN A 203 20.42 -38.15 -4.87
N LEU A 204 20.80 -36.91 -5.19
CA LEU A 204 21.46 -36.60 -6.47
C LEU A 204 22.85 -37.24 -6.56
N LEU A 205 23.61 -37.24 -5.47
CA LEU A 205 24.90 -37.94 -5.40
C LEU A 205 24.74 -39.45 -5.56
N ASP A 206 23.72 -40.04 -4.92
CA ASP A 206 23.41 -41.46 -5.02
C ASP A 206 22.99 -41.82 -6.46
N CYS A 207 22.13 -41.04 -7.09
CA CYS A 207 21.76 -41.22 -8.49
C CYS A 207 22.95 -41.10 -9.45
N ALA A 208 23.87 -40.14 -9.20
CA ALA A 208 25.08 -39.98 -10.00
C ALA A 208 26.01 -41.20 -9.85
N LEU A 209 26.20 -41.69 -8.62
CA LEU A 209 26.94 -42.92 -8.33
C LEU A 209 26.34 -44.11 -9.05
N ASP A 210 25.03 -44.31 -8.97
CA ASP A 210 24.34 -45.43 -9.61
C ASP A 210 24.40 -45.35 -11.14
N THR A 211 24.37 -44.15 -11.70
CA THR A 211 24.53 -43.95 -13.14
C THR A 211 25.93 -44.33 -13.60
N ILE A 212 26.96 -43.90 -12.87
CA ILE A 212 28.35 -44.25 -13.15
C ILE A 212 28.59 -45.74 -12.93
N LYS A 213 28.07 -46.33 -11.85
CA LYS A 213 28.13 -47.77 -11.57
C LYS A 213 27.53 -48.60 -12.69
N ARG A 214 26.35 -48.21 -13.19
CA ARG A 214 25.70 -48.91 -14.31
C ARG A 214 26.49 -48.78 -15.61
N GLY A 215 26.94 -47.57 -15.96
CA GLY A 215 27.68 -47.32 -17.19
C GLY A 215 29.07 -47.98 -17.22
N LEU A 216 29.85 -47.78 -16.16
CA LEU A 216 31.18 -48.36 -16.03
C LEU A 216 31.14 -49.85 -15.72
N GLY A 217 30.17 -50.33 -14.92
CA GLY A 217 30.03 -51.75 -14.61
C GLY A 217 29.68 -52.60 -15.84
N ALA A 218 29.01 -52.00 -16.84
CA ALA A 218 28.80 -52.63 -18.14
C ALA A 218 30.09 -52.71 -18.99
N SER A 219 31.08 -51.85 -18.71
CA SER A 219 32.26 -51.64 -19.56
C SER A 219 33.58 -52.12 -18.93
N ALA A 220 33.63 -52.29 -17.61
CA ALA A 220 34.83 -52.64 -16.85
C ALA A 220 34.50 -53.44 -15.57
N ALA A 221 35.34 -54.42 -15.26
CA ALA A 221 35.25 -55.18 -14.00
C ALA A 221 35.83 -54.34 -12.85
N VAL A 222 34.96 -53.60 -12.16
CA VAL A 222 35.33 -52.71 -11.04
C VAL A 222 34.88 -53.34 -9.72
N ASP A 223 35.78 -53.42 -8.73
CA ASP A 223 35.39 -53.69 -7.34
C ASP A 223 34.73 -52.44 -6.74
N TRP A 224 33.42 -52.37 -6.88
CA TRP A 224 32.62 -51.24 -6.39
C TRP A 224 32.67 -51.07 -4.89
N LYS A 225 32.93 -52.13 -4.11
CA LYS A 225 33.04 -52.00 -2.64
C LYS A 225 34.27 -51.17 -2.26
N ALA A 226 35.37 -51.34 -2.99
CA ALA A 226 36.59 -50.56 -2.78
C ALA A 226 36.54 -49.19 -3.48
N ALA A 227 35.95 -49.10 -4.67
CA ALA A 227 35.96 -47.89 -5.49
C ALA A 227 34.91 -46.84 -5.09
N GLU A 228 33.77 -47.25 -4.54
CA GLU A 228 32.65 -46.35 -4.24
C GLU A 228 33.00 -45.21 -3.27
N PRO A 229 33.69 -45.42 -2.13
CA PRO A 229 34.02 -44.32 -1.22
C PRO A 229 34.86 -43.22 -1.89
N ALA A 230 35.81 -43.62 -2.75
CA ALA A 230 36.65 -42.68 -3.49
C ALA A 230 35.83 -41.90 -4.53
N LEU A 231 34.99 -42.59 -5.30
CA LEU A 231 34.11 -41.97 -6.28
C LEU A 231 33.09 -41.01 -5.61
N ARG A 232 32.49 -41.43 -4.49
CA ARG A 232 31.57 -40.59 -3.71
C ARG A 232 32.25 -39.31 -3.24
N LYS A 233 33.48 -39.39 -2.73
CA LYS A 233 34.27 -38.22 -2.34
C LYS A 233 34.54 -37.29 -3.52
N ALA A 234 34.85 -37.84 -4.69
CA ALA A 234 35.05 -37.06 -5.91
C ALA A 234 33.75 -36.36 -6.34
N LEU A 235 32.60 -37.05 -6.30
CA LEU A 235 31.30 -36.48 -6.64
C LEU A 235 30.83 -35.42 -5.66
N VAL A 236 31.07 -35.58 -4.35
CA VAL A 236 30.79 -34.51 -3.36
C VAL A 236 31.59 -33.25 -3.70
N THR A 237 32.86 -33.40 -4.03
CA THR A 237 33.74 -32.28 -4.39
C THR A 237 33.30 -31.65 -5.72
N GLY A 238 33.00 -32.47 -6.72
CA GLY A 238 32.52 -32.04 -8.03
C GLY A 238 31.14 -31.37 -7.97
N HIS A 239 30.24 -31.89 -7.13
CA HIS A 239 28.96 -31.26 -6.84
C HIS A 239 29.17 -29.88 -6.24
N GLY A 240 29.99 -29.74 -5.19
CA GLY A 240 30.32 -28.45 -4.60
C GLY A 240 30.86 -27.44 -5.61
N LEU A 241 31.80 -27.86 -6.47
CA LEU A 241 32.33 -27.02 -7.55
C LEU A 241 31.24 -26.64 -8.56
N PHE A 242 30.48 -27.62 -9.04
CA PHE A 242 29.38 -27.40 -9.99
C PHE A 242 28.41 -26.34 -9.45
N ARG A 243 28.05 -26.41 -8.17
CA ARG A 243 27.23 -25.38 -7.52
C ARG A 243 27.88 -24.01 -7.58
N SER A 244 29.13 -23.89 -7.14
CA SER A 244 29.84 -22.61 -7.13
C SER A 244 29.91 -21.97 -8.52
N LEU A 245 30.17 -22.77 -9.56
CA LEU A 245 30.17 -22.29 -10.95
C LEU A 245 28.78 -21.85 -11.42
N HIS A 246 27.73 -22.58 -11.04
CA HIS A 246 26.35 -22.24 -11.37
C HIS A 246 25.80 -21.05 -10.60
N HIS A 247 26.35 -20.74 -9.42
CA HIS A 247 25.94 -19.59 -8.62
C HIS A 247 26.67 -18.29 -9.04
N SER A 248 27.80 -18.40 -9.74
CA SER A 248 28.54 -17.22 -10.23
C SER A 248 27.81 -16.54 -11.39
N LYS A 249 27.88 -15.21 -11.44
CA LYS A 249 27.32 -14.41 -12.55
C LYS A 249 28.10 -14.57 -13.86
N ALA A 250 29.39 -14.89 -13.77
CA ALA A 250 30.18 -15.27 -14.94
C ALA A 250 29.68 -16.62 -15.47
N SER A 251 29.68 -16.79 -16.79
CA SER A 251 29.30 -18.06 -17.41
C SER A 251 30.50 -18.99 -17.48
N PHE A 252 30.34 -20.23 -17.02
CA PHE A 252 31.40 -21.23 -17.05
C PHE A 252 31.00 -22.35 -17.98
N ARG A 253 31.87 -22.64 -18.95
CA ARG A 253 31.70 -23.77 -19.87
C ARG A 253 32.79 -24.79 -19.62
N MET A 254 32.36 -26.03 -19.43
CA MET A 254 33.24 -27.18 -19.36
C MET A 254 33.30 -27.83 -20.74
N GLU A 255 34.48 -27.88 -21.33
CA GLU A 255 34.69 -28.35 -22.69
C GLU A 255 35.60 -29.59 -22.70
N MET A 256 35.05 -30.73 -23.10
CA MET A 256 35.86 -31.89 -23.45
C MET A 256 36.31 -31.73 -24.89
N HIS A 257 37.61 -31.60 -25.12
CA HIS A 257 38.11 -31.49 -26.48
C HIS A 257 37.93 -32.83 -27.21
N PRO A 258 37.15 -32.86 -28.29
CA PRO A 258 36.99 -34.07 -29.07
C PRO A 258 38.34 -34.47 -29.65
N VAL A 259 38.68 -35.76 -29.65
CA VAL A 259 39.91 -36.24 -30.32
C VAL A 259 39.85 -36.00 -31.83
N ARG A 260 38.65 -36.08 -32.40
CA ARG A 260 38.36 -35.87 -33.81
C ARG A 260 37.07 -35.07 -33.94
N THR A 261 37.08 -34.09 -34.83
CA THR A 261 35.93 -33.23 -35.16
C THR A 261 35.69 -33.36 -36.65
N GLY A 262 34.66 -34.11 -37.05
CA GLY A 262 34.46 -34.48 -38.46
C GLY A 262 35.61 -35.36 -38.97
N ASP A 263 36.31 -34.89 -40.01
CA ASP A 263 37.47 -35.58 -40.58
C ASP A 263 38.82 -35.12 -40.02
N ASP A 264 38.83 -34.01 -39.28
CA ASP A 264 40.06 -33.41 -38.75
C ASP A 264 40.38 -33.91 -37.34
N TRP A 265 41.68 -34.09 -37.09
CA TRP A 265 42.20 -34.35 -35.76
C TRP A 265 42.32 -33.05 -34.98
N THR A 266 41.83 -33.07 -33.74
CA THR A 266 42.14 -31.98 -32.82
C THR A 266 43.61 -32.09 -32.45
N VAL A 267 44.29 -30.94 -32.46
CA VAL A 267 45.73 -30.85 -32.17
C VAL A 267 45.99 -30.23 -30.81
N PHE A 268 47.15 -30.54 -30.24
CA PHE A 268 47.61 -29.96 -28.98
C PHE A 268 47.84 -28.46 -29.11
N ASN A 269 47.33 -27.70 -28.15
CA ASN A 269 47.48 -26.26 -28.02
C ASN A 269 47.84 -25.94 -26.56
N ASP A 270 49.07 -25.49 -26.34
CA ASP A 270 49.63 -25.17 -25.03
C ASP A 270 48.86 -24.08 -24.26
N ASN A 271 48.20 -23.15 -24.95
CA ASN A 271 47.36 -22.12 -24.34
C ASN A 271 46.04 -22.68 -23.78
N LEU A 272 45.54 -23.80 -24.34
CA LEU A 272 44.25 -24.38 -23.97
C LEU A 272 44.37 -25.71 -23.24
N MET A 273 45.52 -26.38 -23.35
CA MET A 273 45.72 -27.76 -22.94
C MET A 273 47.03 -27.93 -22.17
N THR A 274 47.08 -28.96 -21.35
CA THR A 274 48.26 -29.42 -20.64
C THR A 274 48.44 -30.90 -20.89
N ALA A 275 49.67 -31.29 -21.27
CA ALA A 275 49.98 -32.68 -21.56
C ALA A 275 50.06 -33.51 -20.27
N ILE A 276 49.49 -34.72 -20.29
CA ILE A 276 49.58 -35.67 -19.18
C ILE A 276 50.71 -36.65 -19.48
N ASN A 277 51.64 -36.80 -18.53
CA ASN A 277 52.75 -37.77 -18.58
C ASN A 277 53.67 -37.63 -19.82
N SER A 278 53.78 -36.43 -20.40
CA SER A 278 54.77 -36.15 -21.45
C SER A 278 56.17 -36.02 -20.86
N LEU A 279 57.16 -36.61 -21.54
CA LEU A 279 58.59 -36.39 -21.27
C LEU A 279 59.13 -35.17 -22.05
N GLU A 280 58.40 -34.71 -23.06
CA GLU A 280 58.73 -33.55 -23.89
C GLU A 280 58.06 -32.28 -23.36
N GLU A 281 58.72 -31.14 -23.56
CA GLU A 281 58.17 -29.81 -23.23
C GLU A 281 56.93 -29.49 -24.08
N GLU A 282 55.97 -28.74 -23.51
CA GLU A 282 54.65 -28.54 -24.13
C GLU A 282 54.71 -27.79 -25.48
N ASP A 283 55.72 -26.95 -25.69
CA ASP A 283 55.95 -26.20 -26.93
C ASP A 283 56.28 -27.13 -28.10
N VAL A 284 57.00 -28.23 -27.85
CA VAL A 284 57.35 -29.26 -28.86
C VAL A 284 56.13 -30.10 -29.25
N LEU A 285 55.11 -30.16 -28.40
CA LEU A 285 53.88 -30.92 -28.64
C LEU A 285 52.86 -30.14 -29.46
N VAL A 286 53.00 -28.83 -29.60
CA VAL A 286 52.04 -27.96 -30.31
C VAL A 286 51.83 -28.44 -31.75
N GLY A 287 50.57 -28.63 -32.12
CA GLY A 287 50.19 -29.14 -33.45
C GLY A 287 50.12 -30.66 -33.57
N ARG A 288 50.56 -31.44 -32.57
CA ARG A 288 50.40 -32.90 -32.59
C ARG A 288 48.94 -33.30 -32.39
N PRO A 289 48.41 -34.30 -33.13
CA PRO A 289 47.07 -34.84 -32.91
C PRO A 289 46.88 -35.34 -31.48
N LEU A 290 45.68 -35.18 -30.93
CA LEU A 290 45.33 -35.73 -29.63
C LEU A 290 45.08 -37.25 -29.72
N ALA A 291 45.49 -37.99 -28.69
CA ALA A 291 45.07 -39.37 -28.48
C ALA A 291 43.82 -39.43 -27.59
N VAL A 292 43.81 -38.64 -26.51
CA VAL A 292 42.66 -38.55 -25.59
C VAL A 292 42.62 -37.21 -24.86
N CYS A 293 41.41 -36.69 -24.63
CA CYS A 293 41.14 -35.65 -23.64
C CYS A 293 40.63 -36.32 -22.37
N ALA A 294 41.47 -36.36 -21.32
CA ALA A 294 41.16 -37.03 -20.06
C ALA A 294 40.43 -36.13 -19.06
N PHE A 295 40.57 -34.80 -19.18
CA PHE A 295 39.87 -33.85 -18.34
C PHE A 295 39.49 -32.59 -19.13
N PRO A 296 38.27 -32.04 -18.93
CA PRO A 296 37.80 -30.90 -19.71
C PRO A 296 38.56 -29.62 -19.36
N ALA A 297 38.61 -28.69 -20.32
CA ALA A 297 38.93 -27.30 -20.02
C ALA A 297 37.75 -26.61 -19.33
N ILE A 298 38.05 -25.58 -18.54
CA ILE A 298 37.03 -24.69 -17.97
C ILE A 298 37.28 -23.28 -18.50
N HIS A 299 36.30 -22.77 -19.23
CA HIS A 299 36.30 -21.42 -19.79
C HIS A 299 35.32 -20.54 -19.00
N LYS A 300 35.79 -19.40 -18.54
CA LYS A 300 34.97 -18.33 -17.94
C LYS A 300 34.66 -17.29 -19.00
N TYR A 301 33.41 -16.88 -19.07
CA TYR A 301 32.91 -15.81 -19.92
C TYR A 301 32.32 -14.72 -19.03
N GLY A 302 32.74 -13.48 -19.26
CA GLY A 302 32.34 -12.34 -18.45
C GLY A 302 33.01 -12.23 -17.08
N ASN A 303 32.85 -11.06 -16.47
CA ASN A 303 33.41 -10.72 -15.17
C ASN A 303 32.50 -11.19 -14.02
N GLU A 304 32.92 -10.94 -12.77
CA GLU A 304 32.18 -11.33 -11.57
C GLU A 304 30.81 -10.64 -11.42
N LEU A 305 30.59 -9.55 -12.15
CA LEU A 305 29.33 -8.81 -12.20
C LEU A 305 28.40 -9.33 -13.30
N GLY A 306 28.88 -10.22 -14.17
CA GLY A 306 28.14 -10.74 -15.33
C GLY A 306 28.23 -9.85 -16.57
N GLU A 307 29.15 -8.90 -16.61
CA GLU A 307 29.42 -8.00 -17.75
C GLU A 307 30.51 -8.61 -18.65
N ASN A 308 30.69 -8.06 -19.87
CA ASN A 308 31.69 -8.52 -20.86
C ASN A 308 31.61 -10.02 -21.21
N GLN A 309 30.41 -10.53 -21.47
CA GLN A 309 30.18 -11.96 -21.74
C GLN A 309 30.92 -12.49 -22.99
N ASP A 310 31.46 -11.60 -23.82
CA ASP A 310 32.32 -11.87 -24.96
C ASP A 310 33.80 -12.13 -24.57
N GLU A 311 34.25 -11.67 -23.40
CA GLU A 311 35.61 -11.91 -22.91
C GLU A 311 35.73 -13.34 -22.34
N ARG A 312 36.63 -14.15 -22.92
CA ARG A 312 36.92 -15.53 -22.52
C ARG A 312 38.25 -15.64 -21.77
N THR A 313 38.21 -16.25 -20.59
CA THR A 313 39.41 -16.62 -19.82
C THR A 313 39.47 -18.13 -19.64
N VAL A 314 40.64 -18.72 -19.89
CA VAL A 314 40.91 -20.13 -19.60
C VAL A 314 41.24 -20.28 -18.11
N VAL A 315 40.29 -20.76 -17.33
CA VAL A 315 40.46 -20.97 -15.88
C VAL A 315 41.21 -22.26 -15.62
N CYS A 316 40.89 -23.31 -16.39
CA CYS A 316 41.58 -24.59 -16.35
C CYS A 316 41.85 -25.05 -17.78
N ARG A 317 43.12 -25.36 -18.08
CA ARG A 317 43.51 -25.99 -19.34
C ARG A 317 43.05 -27.46 -19.34
N ALA A 318 42.59 -27.93 -20.50
CA ALA A 318 42.20 -29.33 -20.67
C ALA A 318 43.41 -30.24 -20.42
N ARG A 319 43.19 -31.43 -19.89
CA ARG A 319 44.28 -32.39 -19.65
C ARG A 319 44.22 -33.46 -20.71
N VAL A 320 45.23 -33.51 -21.56
CA VAL A 320 45.22 -34.32 -22.79
C VAL A 320 46.46 -35.16 -22.90
N ILE A 321 46.37 -36.24 -23.68
CA ILE A 321 47.51 -37.06 -24.09
C ILE A 321 47.66 -36.82 -25.60
N PRO A 322 48.72 -36.12 -26.06
CA PRO A 322 49.07 -36.06 -27.47
C PRO A 322 49.46 -37.43 -28.00
N GLN A 323 49.34 -37.64 -29.31
CA GLN A 323 49.94 -38.81 -29.97
C GLN A 323 51.46 -38.64 -30.00
N ASP A 324 52.17 -39.76 -29.85
CA ASP A 324 53.63 -39.82 -29.95
C ASP A 324 54.12 -39.33 -31.33
#